data_AF-A0A679JTZ5-F1
#
_entry.id   AF-A0A679JTZ5-F1
#
_cell.length_a   1.000
_cell.length_b   1.000
_cell.length_c   1.000
_cell.angle_alpha   90.00
_cell.angle_beta   90.00
_cell.angle_gamma   90.00
#
_symmetry.space_group_name_H-M   'P 1'
#
loop_
_entity.id
_entity.type
_entity.pdbx_description
1 polymer ?
#
loop_
_entity_poly.entity_id
_entity_poly.type
_entity_poly.pdbx_seq_one_letter_code
_entity_poly.pdbx_strand_id
1 'polypeptide(L)'
;MRCLKIAGIPAAAVIAMAAVGVVGFGLTLKTFVFAPGVDTSFSTAGADARWGGSYMPNLPVVDQDGNKFRFYDDLIKGRKVIINFIYTSCSQICPLTTSRLAILQEKLGDAMGRDFFMYSITIDPEHDGPAELKKHADAFHVRPGWRFLTGKPEDIAEIRYKLGERSKTLNDHKQEILLGNDAMGSWSRDSVFGDVDQLALTIRSMDPDFRVSDALVASAAEPTGVELAPGQMLFSSMCAGCHTIGGGDRAGPDLKNVASRRDHSWLQNFISRPDQMFARLDPVATSLAQRYPAVRMPNLGLSPSDAEDVISYVASVSSPQPSTHVVAHDPKDTRGNPE
;
A
#
# COMPACT_ATOMS: atom_id res chain seq x y z
N MET A 1 -74.24 12.72 21.94
CA MET A 1 -74.41 13.76 22.99
C MET A 1 -73.31 14.81 22.82
N ARG A 2 -73.73 16.08 22.69
CA ARG A 2 -73.00 17.36 22.84
C ARG A 2 -71.86 17.64 21.82
N CYS A 3 -72.05 18.50 20.80
CA CYS A 3 -72.30 19.97 20.75
C CYS A 3 -71.08 20.86 21.11
N LEU A 4 -70.57 21.60 20.11
CA LEU A 4 -70.72 23.07 19.93
C LEU A 4 -69.43 23.90 19.70
N LYS A 5 -69.63 24.95 18.86
CA LYS A 5 -68.89 26.22 18.60
C LYS A 5 -67.96 26.16 17.37
N ILE A 6 -68.23 26.78 16.21
CA ILE A 6 -68.80 28.08 15.77
C ILE A 6 -67.88 29.31 16.02
N ALA A 7 -67.34 29.77 14.89
CA ALA A 7 -67.12 31.14 14.36
C ALA A 7 -66.13 32.13 14.98
N GLY A 8 -65.47 32.87 14.06
CA GLY A 8 -64.93 34.21 14.29
C GLY A 8 -63.97 34.70 13.19
N ILE A 9 -64.51 35.30 12.12
CA ILE A 9 -63.78 36.13 11.12
C ILE A 9 -63.65 37.57 11.69
N PRO A 10 -62.66 38.37 11.25
CA PRO A 10 -62.99 39.59 10.50
C PRO A 10 -61.99 39.83 9.36
N ALA A 11 -62.16 40.68 8.35
CA ALA A 11 -63.26 41.42 7.72
C ALA A 11 -62.62 42.01 6.42
N ALA A 12 -63.16 41.73 5.24
CA ALA A 12 -63.89 42.68 4.38
C ALA A 12 -63.06 43.80 3.70
N ALA A 13 -63.01 43.78 2.36
CA ALA A 13 -63.37 44.86 1.42
C ALA A 13 -63.00 44.41 -0.03
N VAL A 14 -63.89 44.02 -0.96
CA VAL A 14 -65.03 44.70 -1.63
C VAL A 14 -64.59 45.61 -2.80
N ILE A 15 -65.00 45.20 -4.02
CA ILE A 15 -65.27 45.98 -5.28
C ILE A 15 -64.04 46.52 -6.05
N ALA A 16 -63.97 46.61 -7.37
CA ALA A 16 -64.55 46.01 -8.58
C ALA A 16 -63.84 46.71 -9.76
N MET A 17 -63.72 46.06 -10.93
CA MET A 17 -64.13 46.62 -12.24
C MET A 17 -63.59 45.77 -13.41
N ALA A 18 -64.38 45.78 -14.47
CA ALA A 18 -64.36 44.85 -15.59
C ALA A 18 -63.44 45.27 -16.76
N ALA A 19 -63.02 44.23 -17.49
CA ALA A 19 -62.78 44.10 -18.94
C ALA A 19 -62.32 45.29 -19.80
N VAL A 20 -61.12 45.16 -20.38
CA VAL A 20 -60.72 45.59 -21.75
C VAL A 20 -59.58 44.63 -22.16
N GLY A 21 -59.64 43.78 -23.20
CA GLY A 21 -59.59 44.10 -24.62
C GLY A 21 -58.37 43.39 -25.23
N VAL A 22 -58.59 42.56 -26.25
CA VAL A 22 -57.56 41.76 -26.95
C VAL A 22 -56.64 42.66 -27.78
N VAL A 23 -55.31 42.56 -27.62
CA VAL A 23 -54.32 42.82 -28.68
C VAL A 23 -53.09 41.93 -28.45
N GLY A 24 -52.73 41.13 -29.46
CA GLY A 24 -51.57 40.24 -29.44
C GLY A 24 -50.25 40.99 -29.48
N PHE A 25 -49.25 40.45 -28.78
CA PHE A 25 -47.84 40.78 -28.99
C PHE A 25 -47.03 39.49 -28.86
N GLY A 26 -46.33 39.13 -29.93
CA GLY A 26 -45.57 37.89 -30.04
C GLY A 26 -44.43 37.81 -29.02
N LEU A 27 -44.47 36.78 -28.18
CA LEU A 27 -43.35 36.44 -27.30
C LEU A 27 -42.31 35.71 -28.16
N THR A 28 -41.27 36.43 -28.58
CA THR A 28 -40.09 35.85 -29.23
C THR A 28 -39.36 34.98 -28.22
N LEU A 29 -39.30 33.68 -28.50
CA LEU A 29 -38.49 32.72 -27.76
C LEU A 29 -37.01 33.12 -27.93
N LYS A 30 -36.40 33.74 -26.91
CA LYS A 30 -34.93 33.92 -26.89
C LYS A 30 -34.31 32.54 -26.72
N THR A 31 -33.90 31.94 -27.83
CA THR A 31 -32.96 30.83 -27.86
C THR A 31 -31.65 31.30 -27.22
N PHE A 32 -31.36 30.82 -26.01
CA PHE A 32 -30.02 30.92 -25.45
C PHE A 32 -29.10 30.01 -26.28
N VAL A 33 -28.27 30.64 -27.11
CA VAL A 33 -27.16 29.99 -27.79
C VAL A 33 -26.10 29.69 -26.72
N PHE A 34 -25.92 28.41 -26.38
CA PHE A 34 -24.75 27.95 -25.65
C PHE A 34 -23.52 28.18 -26.54
N ALA A 35 -22.64 29.12 -26.15
CA ALA A 35 -21.35 29.29 -26.78
C ALA A 35 -20.45 28.08 -26.43
N PRO A 36 -19.87 27.36 -27.40
CA PRO A 36 -18.86 26.37 -27.12
C PRO A 36 -17.52 27.10 -27.04
N GLY A 37 -16.86 27.05 -25.89
CA GLY A 37 -15.58 27.73 -25.72
C GLY A 37 -15.16 27.87 -24.26
N VAL A 38 -15.08 26.76 -23.54
CA VAL A 38 -14.19 26.66 -22.39
C VAL A 38 -12.96 25.93 -22.91
N ASP A 39 -11.90 26.67 -23.16
CA ASP A 39 -10.58 26.10 -23.41
C ASP A 39 -10.16 25.32 -22.16
N THR A 40 -10.37 24.00 -22.18
CA THR A 40 -9.83 23.06 -21.20
C THR A 40 -8.35 22.81 -21.51
N SER A 41 -7.57 23.88 -21.51
CA SER A 41 -6.11 23.79 -21.43
C SER A 41 -5.76 23.53 -19.97
N PHE A 42 -5.68 22.26 -19.58
CA PHE A 42 -5.00 21.91 -18.32
C PHE A 42 -3.54 22.34 -18.46
N SER A 43 -3.17 23.41 -17.76
CA SER A 43 -1.79 23.85 -17.64
C SER A 43 -0.97 22.70 -17.05
N THR A 44 0.08 22.29 -17.75
CA THR A 44 1.06 21.32 -17.27
C THR A 44 1.87 21.94 -16.13
N ALA A 45 1.31 21.88 -14.92
CA ALA A 45 1.88 22.43 -13.69
C ALA A 45 3.03 21.55 -13.13
N GLY A 46 3.89 21.00 -13.99
CA GLY A 46 4.99 20.13 -13.58
C GLY A 46 6.25 20.89 -13.14
N ALA A 47 6.51 22.08 -13.70
CA ALA A 47 7.73 22.84 -13.42
C ALA A 47 7.62 23.76 -12.19
N ASP A 48 6.43 24.28 -11.90
CA ASP A 48 6.15 25.18 -10.77
C ASP A 48 5.44 24.47 -9.60
N ALA A 49 5.39 23.14 -9.62
CA ALA A 49 4.90 22.36 -8.49
C ALA A 49 5.70 22.74 -7.24
N ARG A 50 5.01 22.91 -6.11
CA ARG A 50 5.59 23.18 -4.77
C ARG A 50 6.76 22.24 -4.41
N TRP A 51 6.81 21.07 -5.04
CA TRP A 51 7.75 19.98 -4.80
C TRP A 51 8.67 19.68 -6.01
N GLY A 52 8.65 20.50 -7.07
CA GLY A 52 9.47 20.33 -8.27
C GLY A 52 10.94 20.69 -8.06
N GLY A 53 11.70 20.86 -9.15
CA GLY A 53 13.17 21.01 -9.11
C GLY A 53 13.71 22.22 -8.34
N SER A 54 12.88 23.22 -8.03
CA SER A 54 13.24 24.34 -7.15
C SER A 54 13.22 23.97 -5.66
N TYR A 55 12.45 22.95 -5.28
CA TYR A 55 12.33 22.47 -3.91
C TYR A 55 13.23 21.25 -3.63
N MET A 56 13.20 20.28 -4.54
CA MET A 56 13.86 18.99 -4.37
C MET A 56 15.38 19.11 -4.60
N PRO A 57 16.23 18.61 -3.69
CA PRO A 57 17.67 18.73 -3.84
C PRO A 57 18.17 17.88 -5.02
N ASN A 58 19.10 18.42 -5.81
CA ASN A 58 19.71 17.70 -6.94
C ASN A 58 21.14 17.21 -6.64
N LEU A 59 21.28 16.65 -5.44
CA LEU A 59 22.55 16.23 -4.87
C LEU A 59 22.99 14.86 -5.44
N PRO A 60 24.30 14.58 -5.47
CA PRO A 60 24.79 13.29 -5.94
C PRO A 60 24.43 12.18 -4.95
N VAL A 61 23.93 11.06 -5.47
CA VAL A 61 23.70 9.83 -4.72
C VAL A 61 24.33 8.66 -5.45
N VAL A 62 24.57 7.57 -4.72
CA VAL A 62 25.07 6.31 -5.27
C VAL A 62 24.13 5.20 -4.86
N ASP A 63 23.86 4.26 -5.77
CA ASP A 63 23.04 3.09 -5.47
C ASP A 63 23.86 1.90 -4.95
N GLN A 64 23.17 0.81 -4.61
CA GLN A 64 23.78 -0.41 -4.10
C GLN A 64 24.74 -1.11 -5.07
N ASP A 65 24.65 -0.83 -6.37
CA ASP A 65 25.51 -1.40 -7.39
C ASP A 65 26.67 -0.43 -7.76
N GLY A 66 26.78 0.70 -7.06
CA GLY A 66 27.83 1.70 -7.25
C GLY A 66 27.54 2.71 -8.36
N ASN A 67 26.33 2.70 -8.94
CA ASN A 67 25.94 3.66 -9.98
C ASN A 67 25.65 5.02 -9.35
N LYS A 68 26.15 6.08 -9.98
CA LYS A 68 25.98 7.46 -9.50
C LYS A 68 24.83 8.14 -10.22
N PHE A 69 24.05 8.91 -9.46
CA PHE A 69 22.90 9.65 -9.96
C PHE A 69 22.85 11.05 -9.37
N ARG A 70 22.16 11.94 -10.07
CA ARG A 70 21.62 13.19 -9.54
C ARG A 70 20.23 12.93 -9.00
N PHE A 71 20.03 13.16 -7.70
CA PHE A 71 18.81 12.75 -7.01
C PHE A 71 17.55 13.24 -7.72
N TYR A 72 17.46 14.53 -8.07
CA TYR A 72 16.28 15.03 -8.75
C TYR A 72 16.25 14.62 -10.23
N ASP A 73 17.26 15.00 -11.01
CA ASP A 73 17.21 14.87 -12.48
C ASP A 73 17.10 13.40 -12.96
N ASP A 74 17.81 12.47 -12.31
CA ASP A 74 17.84 11.08 -12.76
C ASP A 74 16.75 10.23 -12.11
N LEU A 75 16.42 10.50 -10.84
CA LEU A 75 15.59 9.60 -10.02
C LEU A 75 14.19 10.13 -9.74
N ILE A 76 13.94 11.44 -9.76
CA ILE A 76 12.63 12.01 -9.37
C ILE A 76 11.92 12.65 -10.56
N LYS A 77 12.64 13.40 -11.39
CA LYS A 77 12.07 14.27 -12.41
C LYS A 77 11.16 13.51 -13.37
N GLY A 78 9.88 13.91 -13.42
CA GLY A 78 8.85 13.32 -14.25
C GLY A 78 8.46 11.87 -13.89
N ARG A 79 8.91 11.33 -12.75
CA ARG A 79 8.66 9.95 -12.34
C ARG A 79 7.59 9.86 -11.25
N LYS A 80 6.97 8.68 -11.17
CA LYS A 80 6.15 8.23 -10.04
C LYS A 80 7.04 7.40 -9.12
N VAL A 81 7.22 7.84 -7.89
CA VAL A 81 8.24 7.33 -6.97
C VAL A 81 7.64 6.90 -5.64
N ILE A 82 8.18 5.82 -5.08
CA ILE A 82 7.89 5.32 -3.75
C ILE A 82 9.19 5.42 -2.96
N ILE A 83 9.24 6.25 -1.93
CA ILE A 83 10.46 6.50 -1.16
C ILE A 83 10.27 6.08 0.28
N ASN A 84 11.22 5.35 0.83
CA ASN A 84 11.29 5.06 2.26
C ASN A 84 12.70 5.29 2.80
N PHE A 85 12.80 5.49 4.10
CA PHE A 85 14.08 5.65 4.80
C PHE A 85 14.41 4.41 5.61
N ILE A 86 15.67 3.97 5.55
CA ILE A 86 16.16 2.75 6.22
C ILE A 86 17.53 2.98 6.83
N TYR A 87 18.05 2.01 7.57
CA TYR A 87 19.48 1.82 7.78
C TYR A 87 19.77 0.34 8.01
N THR A 88 20.90 -0.16 7.53
CA THR A 88 21.13 -1.62 7.43
C THR A 88 21.38 -2.28 8.79
N SER A 89 21.85 -1.52 9.79
CA SER A 89 22.04 -2.01 11.16
C SER A 89 20.74 -2.11 11.97
N CYS A 90 19.60 -1.67 11.42
CA CYS A 90 18.31 -1.79 12.09
C CYS A 90 17.88 -3.26 12.17
N SER A 91 17.81 -3.80 13.39
CA SER A 91 17.49 -5.21 13.60
C SER A 91 16.00 -5.52 13.73
N GLN A 92 15.12 -4.52 13.75
CA GLN A 92 13.70 -4.73 14.07
C GLN A 92 12.79 -4.31 12.92
N ILE A 93 12.63 -3.00 12.71
CA ILE A 93 11.54 -2.48 11.90
C ILE A 93 11.88 -2.35 10.41
N CYS A 94 13.11 -1.95 10.07
CA CYS A 94 13.52 -1.82 8.67
C CYS A 94 13.49 -3.17 7.91
N PRO A 95 13.89 -4.31 8.50
CA PRO A 95 13.71 -5.61 7.88
C PRO A 95 12.24 -5.94 7.55
N LEU A 96 11.32 -5.60 8.47
CA LEU A 96 9.89 -5.82 8.25
C LEU A 96 9.35 -4.90 7.14
N THR A 97 9.72 -3.62 7.16
CA THR A 97 9.37 -2.65 6.12
C THR A 97 9.87 -3.12 4.75
N THR A 98 11.13 -3.56 4.66
CA THR A 98 11.74 -4.01 3.39
C THR A 98 11.00 -5.24 2.85
N SER A 99 10.66 -6.21 3.70
CA SER A 99 10.00 -7.42 3.21
C SER A 99 8.53 -7.19 2.82
N ARG A 100 7.82 -6.23 3.45
CA ARG A 100 6.50 -5.79 2.98
C ARG A 100 6.58 -5.06 1.63
N LEU A 101 7.57 -4.21 1.45
CA LEU A 101 7.80 -3.53 0.17
C LEU A 101 8.20 -4.50 -0.95
N ALA A 102 8.85 -5.64 -0.63
CA ALA A 102 9.10 -6.70 -1.61
C ALA A 102 7.80 -7.36 -2.11
N ILE A 103 6.82 -7.61 -1.22
CA ILE A 103 5.47 -8.07 -1.63
C ILE A 103 4.79 -7.01 -2.49
N LEU A 104 4.90 -5.74 -2.13
CA LEU A 104 4.34 -4.66 -2.93
C LEU A 104 4.97 -4.63 -4.33
N GLN A 105 6.30 -4.79 -4.44
CA GLN A 105 6.99 -4.93 -5.72
C GLN A 105 6.49 -6.17 -6.50
N GLU A 106 6.17 -7.28 -5.83
CA GLU A 106 5.50 -8.44 -6.43
C GLU A 106 4.13 -8.09 -7.04
N LYS A 107 3.29 -7.39 -6.29
CA LYS A 107 1.94 -6.99 -6.72
C LYS A 107 1.92 -5.92 -7.83
N LEU A 108 2.92 -5.05 -7.85
CA LEU A 108 3.07 -4.04 -8.90
C LEU A 108 3.62 -4.65 -10.20
N GLY A 109 4.36 -5.76 -10.11
CA GLY A 109 4.83 -6.52 -11.27
C GLY A 109 5.63 -5.66 -12.24
N ASP A 110 5.35 -5.81 -13.54
CA ASP A 110 6.05 -5.11 -14.63
C ASP A 110 5.89 -3.58 -14.61
N ALA A 111 4.94 -3.06 -13.84
CA ALA A 111 4.83 -1.61 -13.64
C ALA A 111 6.01 -1.07 -12.80
N MET A 112 6.62 -1.90 -11.96
CA MET A 112 7.80 -1.52 -11.19
C MET A 112 9.05 -1.47 -12.08
N GLY A 113 9.76 -0.34 -12.06
CA GLY A 113 10.88 -0.05 -12.95
C GLY A 113 10.49 0.47 -14.33
N ARG A 114 9.20 0.47 -14.67
CA ARG A 114 8.67 1.05 -15.92
C ARG A 114 7.84 2.30 -15.63
N ASP A 115 6.78 2.14 -14.84
CA ASP A 115 5.80 3.18 -14.55
C ASP A 115 6.06 3.80 -13.17
N PHE A 116 6.50 2.99 -12.21
CA PHE A 116 6.83 3.36 -10.84
C PHE A 116 8.27 3.00 -10.50
N PHE A 117 8.92 3.79 -9.64
CA PHE A 117 10.29 3.54 -9.19
C PHE A 117 10.34 3.60 -7.66
N MET A 118 11.05 2.67 -7.04
CA MET A 118 11.16 2.62 -5.58
C MET A 118 12.58 2.95 -5.12
N TYR A 119 12.69 3.75 -4.06
CA TYR A 119 13.97 4.19 -3.50
C TYR A 119 13.98 4.03 -1.98
N SER A 120 14.88 3.18 -1.47
CA SER A 120 15.19 3.10 -0.05
C SER A 120 16.46 3.90 0.25
N ILE A 121 16.33 5.00 0.97
CA ILE A 121 17.45 5.91 1.26
C ILE A 121 17.96 5.65 2.67
N THR A 122 19.27 5.44 2.83
CA THR A 122 19.83 5.25 4.17
C THR A 122 19.75 6.55 5.00
N ILE A 123 19.53 6.42 6.31
CA ILE A 123 19.71 7.49 7.29
C ILE A 123 21.06 7.44 8.00
N ASP A 124 21.86 6.39 7.73
CA ASP A 124 23.19 6.12 8.32
C ASP A 124 24.28 5.97 7.23
N PRO A 125 24.52 7.00 6.40
CA PRO A 125 25.45 6.92 5.26
C PRO A 125 26.92 6.77 5.67
N GLU A 126 27.26 6.93 6.95
CA GLU A 126 28.61 6.66 7.47
C GLU A 126 28.93 5.16 7.53
N HIS A 127 27.90 4.33 7.68
CA HIS A 127 28.02 2.86 7.81
C HIS A 127 27.37 2.11 6.65
N ASP A 128 26.37 2.71 6.01
CA ASP A 128 25.64 2.10 4.89
C ASP A 128 26.23 2.55 3.54
N GLY A 129 27.34 1.91 3.16
CA GLY A 129 27.92 2.01 1.83
C GLY A 129 27.17 1.17 0.78
N PRO A 130 27.55 1.25 -0.50
CA PRO A 130 26.93 0.45 -1.55
C PRO A 130 26.94 -1.05 -1.28
N ALA A 131 28.02 -1.59 -0.69
CA ALA A 131 28.14 -3.02 -0.42
C ALA A 131 27.16 -3.51 0.66
N GLU A 132 26.98 -2.72 1.70
CA GLU A 132 26.08 -2.97 2.82
C GLU A 132 24.63 -2.88 2.35
N LEU A 133 24.30 -1.85 1.57
CA LEU A 133 23.00 -1.71 0.93
C LEU A 133 22.69 -2.85 -0.03
N LYS A 134 23.69 -3.31 -0.80
CA LYS A 134 23.54 -4.46 -1.70
C LYS A 134 23.23 -5.74 -0.94
N LYS A 135 24.01 -6.01 0.11
CA LYS A 135 23.79 -7.16 0.99
C LYS A 135 22.37 -7.14 1.60
N HIS A 136 21.90 -5.97 2.01
CA HIS A 136 20.54 -5.80 2.51
C HIS A 136 19.52 -6.10 1.40
N ALA A 137 19.62 -5.46 0.23
CA ALA A 137 18.71 -5.66 -0.90
C ALA A 137 18.63 -7.12 -1.37
N ASP A 138 19.78 -7.78 -1.52
CA ASP A 138 19.88 -9.17 -1.96
C ASP A 138 19.18 -10.13 -0.98
N ALA A 139 19.27 -9.86 0.33
CA ALA A 139 18.63 -10.69 1.35
C ALA A 139 17.09 -10.66 1.30
N PHE A 140 16.50 -9.59 0.77
CA PHE A 140 15.06 -9.47 0.56
C PHE A 140 14.63 -9.80 -0.88
N HIS A 141 15.55 -10.33 -1.70
CA HIS A 141 15.29 -10.67 -3.09
C HIS A 141 14.73 -9.49 -3.89
N VAL A 142 15.24 -8.28 -3.61
CA VAL A 142 14.83 -7.07 -4.30
C VAL A 142 15.08 -7.21 -5.80
N ARG A 143 14.06 -6.88 -6.60
CA ARG A 143 14.09 -6.97 -8.08
C ARG A 143 14.33 -5.60 -8.72
N PRO A 144 14.62 -5.54 -10.04
CA PRO A 144 14.80 -4.26 -10.74
C PRO A 144 13.63 -3.29 -10.54
N GLY A 145 13.94 -1.98 -10.64
CA GLY A 145 12.98 -0.90 -10.37
C GLY A 145 12.98 -0.41 -8.92
N TRP A 146 13.70 -1.08 -8.03
CA TRP A 146 13.93 -0.63 -6.65
C TRP A 146 15.43 -0.44 -6.38
N ARG A 147 15.83 0.79 -6.01
CA ARG A 147 17.22 1.14 -5.66
C ARG A 147 17.36 1.46 -4.18
N PHE A 148 18.52 1.13 -3.65
CA PHE A 148 18.95 1.48 -2.30
C PHE A 148 20.02 2.54 -2.42
N LEU A 149 19.82 3.71 -1.82
CA LEU A 149 20.61 4.91 -2.08
C LEU A 149 21.38 5.36 -0.83
N THR A 150 22.63 5.73 -1.05
CA THR A 150 23.53 6.38 -0.08
C THR A 150 24.30 7.51 -0.77
N GLY A 151 25.18 8.18 -0.02
CA GLY A 151 25.92 9.34 -0.50
C GLY A 151 26.77 9.95 0.60
N LYS A 152 27.21 11.19 0.41
CA LYS A 152 27.89 11.91 1.49
C LYS A 152 26.91 12.18 2.64
N PRO A 153 27.35 12.12 3.91
CA PRO A 153 26.47 12.35 5.06
C PRO A 153 25.68 13.67 4.98
N GLU A 154 26.33 14.75 4.57
CA GLU A 154 25.70 16.07 4.39
C GLU A 154 24.64 16.08 3.29
N ASP A 155 24.89 15.37 2.18
CA ASP A 155 23.98 15.33 1.03
C ASP A 155 22.72 14.52 1.38
N ILE A 156 22.90 13.37 2.03
CA ILE A 156 21.81 12.52 2.50
C ILE A 156 21.00 13.23 3.58
N ALA A 157 21.64 13.97 4.49
CA ALA A 157 20.93 14.76 5.50
C ALA A 157 20.03 15.83 4.87
N GLU A 158 20.48 16.51 3.81
CA GLU A 158 19.67 17.49 3.09
C GLU A 158 18.48 16.83 2.37
N ILE A 159 18.71 15.71 1.67
CA ILE A 159 17.64 14.93 1.01
C ILE A 159 16.58 14.51 2.04
N ARG A 160 17.00 13.92 3.16
CA ARG A 160 16.11 13.53 4.27
C ARG A 160 15.27 14.70 4.75
N TYR A 161 15.92 15.84 5.05
CA TYR A 161 15.25 17.02 5.59
C TYR A 161 14.18 17.57 4.63
N LYS A 162 14.49 17.61 3.33
CA LYS A 162 13.59 18.08 2.26
C LYS A 162 12.41 17.15 2.04
N LEU A 163 12.62 15.84 2.15
CA LEU A 163 11.54 14.85 2.11
C LEU A 163 10.76 14.76 3.43
N GLY A 164 11.22 15.46 4.48
CA GLY A 164 10.53 15.56 5.75
C GLY A 164 10.88 14.47 6.75
N GLU A 165 11.88 13.63 6.45
CA GLU A 165 12.49 12.74 7.43
C GLU A 165 13.51 13.54 8.24
N ARG A 166 13.18 13.79 9.51
CA ARG A 166 13.90 14.72 10.38
C ARG A 166 14.30 14.08 11.70
N SER A 167 14.37 12.75 11.75
CA SER A 167 14.84 12.05 12.94
C SER A 167 16.25 12.49 13.30
N LYS A 168 16.46 12.72 14.60
CA LYS A 168 17.75 13.09 15.18
C LYS A 168 18.57 11.87 15.57
N THR A 169 17.90 10.74 15.80
CA THR A 169 18.52 9.46 16.14
C THR A 169 17.99 8.38 15.19
N LEU A 170 18.74 7.30 15.05
CA LEU A 170 18.34 6.14 14.25
C LEU A 170 17.02 5.51 14.74
N ASN A 171 16.70 5.64 16.03
CA ASN A 171 15.50 5.05 16.63
C ASN A 171 14.25 5.94 16.51
N ASP A 172 14.40 7.22 16.17
CA ASP A 172 13.29 8.17 16.09
C ASP A 172 12.69 8.32 14.67
N HIS A 173 13.17 7.56 13.69
CA HIS A 173 12.70 7.68 12.31
C HIS A 173 11.36 6.99 12.08
N LYS A 174 10.44 7.68 11.40
CA LYS A 174 9.09 7.19 11.17
C LYS A 174 9.09 6.20 10.02
N GLN A 175 8.32 5.11 10.16
CA GLN A 175 8.15 4.11 9.11
C GLN A 175 7.03 4.50 8.16
N GLU A 176 7.18 5.65 7.53
CA GLU A 176 6.27 6.15 6.50
C GLU A 176 6.95 5.97 5.13
N ILE A 177 6.12 5.79 4.10
CA ILE A 177 6.56 5.90 2.71
C ILE A 177 6.06 7.23 2.15
N LEU A 178 6.87 7.81 1.27
CA LEU A 178 6.46 8.93 0.45
C LEU A 178 6.06 8.42 -0.93
N LEU A 179 4.87 8.81 -1.36
CA LEU A 179 4.36 8.56 -2.69
C LEU A 179 4.42 9.88 -3.46
N GLY A 180 5.24 9.95 -4.50
CA GLY A 180 5.46 11.16 -5.30
C GLY A 180 5.10 10.93 -6.76
N ASN A 181 4.34 11.84 -7.36
CA ASN A 181 4.20 11.98 -8.80
C ASN A 181 4.73 13.38 -9.16
N ASP A 182 5.99 13.44 -9.58
CA ASP A 182 6.67 14.72 -9.86
C ASP A 182 6.00 15.49 -10.99
N ALA A 183 5.58 14.80 -12.06
CA ALA A 183 4.92 15.41 -13.20
C ALA A 183 3.61 16.14 -12.82
N MET A 184 2.91 15.63 -11.81
CA MET A 184 1.68 16.23 -11.28
C MET A 184 1.92 17.09 -10.03
N GLY A 185 3.13 17.15 -9.51
CA GLY A 185 3.45 17.81 -8.24
C GLY A 185 2.74 17.22 -7.02
N SER A 186 2.22 15.99 -7.12
CA SER A 186 1.44 15.34 -6.06
C SER A 186 2.34 14.52 -5.16
N TRP A 187 2.28 14.77 -3.86
CA TRP A 187 3.08 14.07 -2.85
C TRP A 187 2.23 13.76 -1.63
N SER A 188 2.21 12.50 -1.23
CA SER A 188 1.51 12.03 -0.04
C SER A 188 2.40 11.13 0.81
N ARG A 189 1.95 10.86 2.04
CA ARG A 189 2.58 9.89 2.95
C ARG A 189 1.60 8.77 3.20
N ASP A 190 2.13 7.57 3.33
CA ASP A 190 1.37 6.37 3.66
C ASP A 190 2.17 5.45 4.58
N SER A 191 1.55 4.38 5.06
CA SER A 191 2.16 3.36 5.91
C SER A 191 2.33 2.05 5.14
N VAL A 192 3.49 1.40 5.30
CA VAL A 192 3.70 0.05 4.77
C VAL A 192 2.90 -1.01 5.52
N PHE A 193 2.45 -0.74 6.75
CA PHE A 193 1.86 -1.75 7.64
C PHE A 193 0.35 -1.95 7.46
N GLY A 194 -0.29 -1.16 6.60
CA GLY A 194 -1.68 -1.36 6.20
C GLY A 194 -1.86 -2.55 5.24
N ASP A 195 -3.06 -2.68 4.68
CA ASP A 195 -3.35 -3.65 3.62
C ASP A 195 -2.51 -3.35 2.37
N VAL A 196 -1.68 -4.31 1.98
CA VAL A 196 -0.75 -4.16 0.85
C VAL A 196 -1.48 -4.15 -0.51
N ASP A 197 -2.67 -4.75 -0.60
CA ASP A 197 -3.50 -4.69 -1.81
C ASP A 197 -4.12 -3.30 -1.98
N GLN A 198 -4.61 -2.71 -0.90
CA GLN A 198 -5.06 -1.31 -0.91
C GLN A 198 -3.90 -0.36 -1.22
N LEU A 199 -2.72 -0.57 -0.63
CA LEU A 199 -1.55 0.23 -0.95
C LEU A 199 -1.14 0.10 -2.43
N ALA A 200 -1.20 -1.10 -3.01
CA ALA A 200 -0.94 -1.31 -4.43
C ALA A 200 -1.95 -0.56 -5.32
N LEU A 201 -3.23 -0.53 -4.92
CA LEU A 201 -4.26 0.27 -5.61
C LEU A 201 -4.00 1.77 -5.48
N THR A 202 -3.65 2.25 -4.29
CA THR A 202 -3.25 3.66 -4.06
C THR A 202 -2.09 4.03 -4.98
N ILE A 203 -1.06 3.21 -5.06
CA ILE A 203 0.10 3.48 -5.93
C ILE A 203 -0.30 3.47 -7.40
N ARG A 204 -1.08 2.49 -7.86
CA ARG A 204 -1.57 2.46 -9.24
C ARG A 204 -2.40 3.69 -9.56
N SER A 205 -3.20 4.19 -8.61
CA SER A 205 -4.01 5.41 -8.76
C SER A 205 -3.20 6.71 -8.81
N MET A 206 -1.89 6.69 -8.53
CA MET A 206 -1.01 7.83 -8.79
C MET A 206 -0.84 8.09 -10.29
N ASP A 207 -1.10 7.08 -11.13
CA ASP A 207 -1.15 7.23 -12.56
C ASP A 207 -2.54 7.74 -13.00
N PRO A 208 -2.65 8.94 -13.60
CA PRO A 208 -3.94 9.48 -14.02
C PRO A 208 -4.64 8.64 -15.09
N ASP A 209 -3.88 7.82 -15.83
CA ASP A 209 -4.42 6.93 -16.86
C ASP A 209 -4.83 5.56 -16.29
N PHE A 210 -4.50 5.25 -15.03
CA PHE A 210 -4.89 4.00 -14.41
C PHE A 210 -6.41 3.96 -14.23
N ARG A 211 -7.03 2.94 -14.82
CA ARG A 211 -8.45 2.63 -14.63
C ARG A 211 -8.57 1.28 -13.94
N VAL A 212 -9.32 1.27 -12.86
CA VAL A 212 -9.74 0.02 -12.24
C VAL A 212 -10.67 -0.70 -13.22
N SER A 213 -10.38 -1.96 -13.55
CA SER A 213 -11.26 -2.74 -14.42
C SER A 213 -12.65 -2.88 -13.81
N ASP A 214 -13.69 -2.87 -14.64
CA ASP A 214 -15.07 -3.07 -14.19
C ASP A 214 -15.25 -4.34 -13.34
N ALA A 215 -14.46 -5.40 -13.58
CA ALA A 215 -14.46 -6.62 -12.77
C ALA A 215 -13.94 -6.41 -11.33
N LEU A 216 -12.94 -5.55 -11.14
CA LEU A 216 -12.39 -5.22 -9.82
C LEU A 216 -13.29 -4.20 -9.08
N VAL A 217 -13.91 -3.29 -9.83
CA VAL A 217 -14.97 -2.41 -9.30
C VAL A 217 -16.18 -3.23 -8.87
N ALA A 218 -16.59 -4.23 -9.66
CA ALA A 218 -17.68 -5.15 -9.32
C ALA A 218 -17.34 -6.01 -8.10
N SER A 219 -16.10 -6.50 -7.97
CA SER A 219 -15.68 -7.25 -6.78
C SER A 219 -15.52 -6.38 -5.53
N ALA A 220 -15.30 -5.06 -5.68
CA ALA A 220 -15.21 -4.10 -4.58
C ALA A 220 -16.58 -3.49 -4.19
N ALA A 221 -17.56 -3.51 -5.10
CA ALA A 221 -18.93 -3.04 -4.87
C ALA A 221 -19.80 -4.09 -4.17
N GLU A 222 -19.45 -5.36 -4.29
CA GLU A 222 -19.88 -6.40 -3.35
C GLU A 222 -19.12 -6.16 -2.04
N PRO A 223 -19.78 -6.00 -0.87
CA PRO A 223 -19.09 -6.12 0.40
C PRO A 223 -18.68 -7.59 0.48
N THR A 224 -17.52 -7.93 -0.05
CA THR A 224 -16.86 -9.17 0.32
C THR A 224 -16.43 -8.95 1.75
N GLY A 225 -17.35 -9.23 2.68
CA GLY A 225 -17.04 -9.56 4.05
C GLY A 225 -16.24 -10.86 4.04
N VAL A 226 -15.06 -10.84 3.41
CA VAL A 226 -14.02 -11.80 3.72
C VAL A 226 -13.58 -11.41 5.10
N GLU A 227 -14.32 -11.90 6.09
CA GLU A 227 -13.85 -11.96 7.47
C GLU A 227 -12.67 -12.92 7.44
N LEU A 228 -11.51 -12.38 7.12
CA LEU A 228 -10.24 -13.10 7.20
C LEU A 228 -10.15 -13.57 8.64
N ALA A 229 -9.92 -14.87 8.83
CA ALA A 229 -9.67 -15.40 10.16
C ALA A 229 -8.55 -14.58 10.82
N PRO A 230 -8.60 -14.32 12.14
CA PRO A 230 -7.60 -13.48 12.82
C PRO A 230 -6.15 -13.84 12.46
N GLY A 231 -5.85 -15.14 12.39
CA GLY A 231 -4.53 -15.65 11.98
C GLY A 231 -4.13 -15.31 10.54
N GLN A 232 -5.09 -15.26 9.61
CA GLN A 232 -4.84 -14.86 8.22
C GLN A 232 -4.52 -13.38 8.10
N MET A 233 -5.21 -12.52 8.87
CA MET A 233 -4.92 -11.09 8.92
C MET A 233 -3.54 -10.83 9.53
N LEU A 234 -3.26 -11.45 10.68
CA LEU A 234 -1.96 -11.33 11.34
C LEU A 234 -0.83 -11.84 10.45
N PHE A 235 -1.02 -12.98 9.78
CA PHE A 235 -0.04 -13.49 8.86
C PHE A 235 0.23 -12.52 7.71
N SER A 236 -0.82 -12.00 7.07
CA SER A 236 -0.68 -11.10 5.92
C SER A 236 -0.06 -9.75 6.29
N SER A 237 -0.33 -9.26 7.50
CA SER A 237 0.18 -7.97 7.99
C SER A 237 1.58 -8.06 8.61
N MET A 238 1.92 -9.16 9.29
CA MET A 238 3.15 -9.22 10.10
C MET A 238 4.12 -10.33 9.70
N CYS A 239 3.67 -11.40 9.03
CA CYS A 239 4.50 -12.58 8.77
C CYS A 239 4.88 -12.73 7.29
N ALA A 240 3.94 -12.44 6.37
CA ALA A 240 4.04 -12.74 4.95
C ALA A 240 5.21 -12.02 4.26
N GLY A 241 5.67 -10.91 4.83
CA GLY A 241 6.85 -10.20 4.33
C GLY A 241 8.08 -11.10 4.36
N CYS A 242 8.37 -11.72 5.50
CA CYS A 242 9.58 -12.51 5.71
C CYS A 242 9.41 -14.00 5.42
N HIS A 243 8.17 -14.52 5.49
CA HIS A 243 7.88 -15.93 5.38
C HIS A 243 6.94 -16.25 4.22
N THR A 244 7.09 -17.44 3.65
CA THR A 244 6.12 -18.02 2.74
C THR A 244 5.55 -19.32 3.33
N ILE A 245 4.45 -19.83 2.75
CA ILE A 245 3.88 -21.15 3.09
C ILE A 245 3.93 -22.03 1.85
N GLY A 246 5.01 -22.78 1.69
CA GLY A 246 5.24 -23.67 0.55
C GLY A 246 5.80 -22.96 -0.69
N GLY A 247 6.22 -21.71 -0.55
CA GLY A 247 6.87 -20.92 -1.60
C GLY A 247 8.40 -20.97 -1.52
N GLY A 248 8.96 -21.58 -0.47
CA GLY A 248 10.39 -21.63 -0.23
C GLY A 248 10.88 -20.54 0.74
N ASP A 249 12.16 -20.62 1.08
CA ASP A 249 12.79 -19.67 1.98
C ASP A 249 12.84 -18.26 1.37
N ARG A 250 12.67 -17.23 2.20
CA ARG A 250 12.83 -15.81 1.83
C ARG A 250 13.80 -15.15 2.81
N ALA A 251 13.40 -14.05 3.44
CA ALA A 251 14.20 -13.41 4.49
C ALA A 251 14.23 -14.27 5.76
N GLY A 252 13.19 -15.08 5.98
CA GLY A 252 13.14 -16.17 6.94
C GLY A 252 12.77 -17.51 6.28
N PRO A 253 12.73 -18.60 7.06
CA PRO A 253 12.42 -19.94 6.56
C PRO A 253 10.98 -20.06 6.03
N ASP A 254 10.78 -20.97 5.08
CA ASP A 254 9.46 -21.44 4.68
C ASP A 254 8.72 -22.12 5.84
N LEU A 255 7.42 -21.80 5.96
CA LEU A 255 6.59 -22.25 7.06
C LEU A 255 5.71 -23.45 6.73
N LYS A 256 5.83 -24.04 5.53
CA LYS A 256 5.10 -25.26 5.20
C LYS A 256 5.39 -26.34 6.22
N ASN A 257 4.31 -26.91 6.75
CA ASN A 257 4.33 -27.96 7.78
C ASN A 257 5.11 -27.58 9.04
N VAL A 258 5.29 -26.28 9.35
CA VAL A 258 6.07 -25.85 10.52
C VAL A 258 5.46 -26.35 11.83
N ALA A 259 4.13 -26.40 11.92
CA ALA A 259 3.40 -26.95 13.07
C ALA A 259 3.65 -28.45 13.29
N SER A 260 4.07 -29.18 12.25
CA SER A 260 4.48 -30.60 12.37
C SER A 260 5.98 -30.76 12.62
N ARG A 261 6.79 -29.75 12.28
CA ARG A 261 8.26 -29.77 12.40
C ARG A 261 8.79 -29.22 13.72
N ARG A 262 7.97 -28.49 14.47
CA ARG A 262 8.36 -27.81 15.72
C ARG A 262 7.34 -28.06 16.80
N ASP A 263 7.83 -28.12 18.04
CA ASP A 263 6.99 -28.16 19.22
C ASP A 263 6.08 -26.93 19.26
N HIS A 264 4.81 -27.15 19.59
CA HIS A 264 3.79 -26.10 19.57
C HIS A 264 4.07 -25.00 20.61
N SER A 265 4.51 -25.37 21.81
CA SER A 265 4.89 -24.40 22.85
C SER A 265 6.13 -23.60 22.45
N TRP A 266 7.07 -24.21 21.72
CA TRP A 266 8.20 -23.50 21.14
C TRP A 266 7.74 -22.48 20.10
N LEU A 267 6.80 -22.84 19.22
CA LEU A 267 6.25 -21.92 18.21
C LEU A 267 5.55 -20.72 18.86
N GLN A 268 4.69 -20.96 19.85
CA GLN A 268 4.01 -19.88 20.57
C GLN A 268 5.01 -18.91 21.22
N ASN A 269 6.04 -19.44 21.89
CA ASN A 269 7.06 -18.63 22.53
C ASN A 269 7.92 -17.85 21.52
N PHE A 270 8.25 -18.46 20.38
CA PHE A 270 9.08 -17.80 19.38
C PHE A 270 8.32 -16.71 18.63
N ILE A 271 7.03 -16.90 18.36
CA ILE A 271 6.18 -15.90 17.69
C ILE A 271 5.88 -14.71 18.61
N SER A 272 5.55 -14.97 19.87
CA SER A 272 5.16 -13.90 20.82
C SER A 272 6.36 -13.21 21.48
N ARG A 273 7.48 -13.91 21.69
CA ARG A 273 8.63 -13.43 22.48
C ARG A 273 9.98 -13.90 21.92
N PRO A 274 10.29 -13.65 20.64
CA PRO A 274 11.55 -14.09 20.03
C PRO A 274 12.76 -13.49 20.73
N ASP A 275 12.67 -12.23 21.19
CA ASP A 275 13.70 -11.52 21.96
C ASP A 275 14.12 -12.30 23.21
N GLN A 276 13.18 -12.86 23.97
CA GLN A 276 13.46 -13.68 25.15
C GLN A 276 14.11 -15.02 24.76
N MET A 277 13.67 -15.63 23.65
CA MET A 277 14.26 -16.86 23.15
C MET A 277 15.73 -16.69 22.76
N PHE A 278 16.06 -15.56 22.15
CA PHE A 278 17.45 -15.23 21.85
C PHE A 278 18.24 -14.80 23.09
N ALA A 279 17.64 -14.07 24.03
CA ALA A 279 18.32 -13.64 25.26
C ALA A 279 18.77 -14.84 26.11
N ARG A 280 17.99 -15.93 26.10
CA ARG A 280 18.35 -17.21 26.75
C ARG A 280 19.18 -18.15 25.85
N LEU A 281 19.63 -17.69 24.69
CA LEU A 281 20.42 -18.45 23.72
C LEU A 281 19.76 -19.78 23.34
N ASP A 282 18.44 -19.77 23.08
CA ASP A 282 17.73 -20.96 22.60
C ASP A 282 18.46 -21.55 21.38
N PRO A 283 18.84 -22.85 21.40
CA PRO A 283 19.67 -23.44 20.36
C PRO A 283 19.04 -23.37 18.97
N VAL A 284 17.72 -23.51 18.90
CA VAL A 284 16.97 -23.51 17.64
C VAL A 284 16.86 -22.09 17.10
N ALA A 285 16.52 -21.13 17.95
CA ALA A 285 16.50 -19.71 17.59
C ALA A 285 17.88 -19.24 17.09
N THR A 286 18.94 -19.58 17.83
CA THR A 286 20.33 -19.22 17.48
C THR A 286 20.75 -19.86 16.15
N SER A 287 20.43 -21.13 15.92
CA SER A 287 20.72 -21.81 14.66
C SER A 287 19.96 -21.18 13.48
N LEU A 288 18.70 -20.80 13.67
CA LEU A 288 17.92 -20.09 12.66
C LEU A 288 18.51 -18.72 12.36
N ALA A 289 18.91 -17.94 13.36
CA ALA A 289 19.54 -16.63 13.14
C ALA A 289 20.88 -16.74 12.41
N GLN A 290 21.65 -17.81 12.61
CA GLN A 290 22.87 -18.07 11.85
C GLN A 290 22.56 -18.43 10.39
N ARG A 291 21.48 -19.19 10.14
CA ARG A 291 21.06 -19.59 8.79
C ARG A 291 20.42 -18.45 8.01
N TYR A 292 19.69 -17.57 8.69
CA TYR A 292 18.99 -16.41 8.11
C TYR A 292 19.53 -15.12 8.75
N PRO A 293 20.80 -14.74 8.49
CA PRO A 293 21.47 -13.64 9.18
C PRO A 293 20.93 -12.26 8.79
N ALA A 294 20.18 -12.18 7.71
CA ALA A 294 19.61 -10.92 7.21
C ALA A 294 18.52 -10.37 8.12
N VAL A 295 17.69 -11.25 8.70
CA VAL A 295 16.59 -10.86 9.56
C VAL A 295 16.54 -11.78 10.77
N ARG A 296 16.90 -11.21 11.92
CA ARG A 296 16.56 -11.80 13.21
C ARG A 296 15.08 -11.50 13.47
N MET A 297 14.26 -12.52 13.68
CA MET A 297 12.81 -12.34 13.90
C MET A 297 12.58 -11.32 15.03
N PRO A 298 11.95 -10.17 14.72
CA PRO A 298 11.73 -9.11 15.70
C PRO A 298 10.59 -9.47 16.64
N ASN A 299 10.53 -8.81 17.80
CA ASN A 299 9.34 -8.90 18.63
C ASN A 299 8.23 -8.04 18.00
N LEU A 300 7.18 -8.70 17.52
CA LEU A 300 6.06 -8.08 16.80
C LEU A 300 4.93 -7.61 17.74
N GLY A 301 5.10 -7.76 19.06
CA GLY A 301 4.09 -7.38 20.06
C GLY A 301 2.88 -8.31 20.11
N LEU A 302 2.98 -9.51 19.51
CA LEU A 302 1.89 -10.48 19.46
C LEU A 302 1.66 -11.13 20.82
N SER A 303 0.39 -11.21 21.23
CA SER A 303 -0.01 -11.96 22.41
C SER A 303 0.08 -13.47 22.16
N PRO A 304 0.04 -14.31 23.21
CA PRO A 304 -0.03 -15.76 23.04
C PRO A 304 -1.25 -16.24 22.22
N SER A 305 -2.39 -15.55 22.29
CA SER A 305 -3.55 -15.89 21.44
C SER A 305 -3.32 -15.53 19.98
N ASP A 306 -2.72 -14.37 19.71
CA ASP A 306 -2.36 -13.99 18.34
C ASP A 306 -1.38 -14.98 17.71
N ALA A 307 -0.42 -15.46 18.51
CA ALA A 307 0.50 -16.51 18.09
C ALA A 307 -0.24 -17.82 17.75
N GLU A 308 -1.25 -18.20 18.55
CA GLU A 308 -2.06 -19.39 18.28
C GLU A 308 -2.87 -19.26 16.99
N ASP A 309 -3.47 -18.09 16.75
CA ASP A 309 -4.23 -17.80 15.55
C ASP A 309 -3.35 -17.93 14.30
N VAL A 310 -2.13 -17.37 14.34
CA VAL A 310 -1.16 -17.49 13.25
C VAL A 310 -0.71 -18.94 13.04
N ILE A 311 -0.40 -19.69 14.11
CA ILE A 311 -0.01 -21.10 14.02
C ILE A 311 -1.13 -21.93 13.37
N SER A 312 -2.38 -21.72 13.81
CA SER A 312 -3.56 -22.41 13.29
C SER A 312 -3.79 -22.12 11.81
N TYR A 313 -3.65 -20.85 11.41
CA TYR A 313 -3.74 -20.46 10.00
C TYR A 313 -2.64 -21.09 9.14
N VAL A 314 -1.38 -21.03 9.58
CA VAL A 314 -0.26 -21.62 8.84
C VAL A 314 -0.43 -23.14 8.69
N ALA A 315 -0.93 -23.82 9.73
CA ALA A 315 -1.20 -25.25 9.71
C ALA A 315 -2.34 -25.62 8.74
N SER A 316 -3.41 -24.83 8.69
CA SER A 316 -4.54 -25.07 7.79
C SER A 316 -4.16 -24.88 6.31
N VAL A 317 -3.32 -23.89 6.01
CA VAL A 317 -2.81 -23.65 4.64
C VAL A 317 -1.72 -24.65 4.24
N SER A 318 -0.92 -25.14 5.20
CA SER A 318 0.15 -26.12 4.94
C SER A 318 -0.38 -27.52 4.58
N SER A 319 -1.57 -27.86 5.04
CA SER A 319 -2.20 -29.16 4.78
C SER A 319 -2.64 -29.25 3.31
N PRO A 320 -2.59 -30.43 2.66
CA PRO A 320 -3.20 -30.60 1.34
C PRO A 320 -4.67 -30.21 1.44
N GLN A 321 -5.10 -29.17 0.73
CA GLN A 321 -6.53 -28.89 0.60
C GLN A 321 -7.18 -30.13 0.00
N PRO A 322 -8.29 -30.65 0.54
CA PRO A 322 -9.06 -31.67 -0.15
C PRO A 322 -9.40 -31.09 -1.52
N SER A 323 -9.04 -31.80 -2.60
CA SER A 323 -9.48 -31.43 -3.93
C SER A 323 -10.99 -31.35 -3.91
N THR A 324 -11.54 -30.14 -3.98
CA THR A 324 -12.94 -29.96 -4.35
C THR A 324 -13.02 -30.43 -5.80
N HIS A 325 -13.43 -31.69 -5.97
CA HIS A 325 -13.96 -32.14 -7.24
C HIS A 325 -15.19 -31.27 -7.50
N VAL A 326 -15.00 -30.16 -8.23
CA VAL A 326 -16.08 -29.57 -9.01
C VAL A 326 -16.46 -30.67 -9.99
N VAL A 327 -17.55 -31.36 -9.69
CA VAL A 327 -18.21 -32.21 -10.67
C VAL A 327 -18.57 -31.30 -11.82
N ALA A 328 -17.80 -31.38 -12.91
CA ALA A 328 -18.11 -30.71 -14.14
C ALA A 328 -19.50 -31.19 -14.57
N HIS A 329 -20.48 -30.31 -14.51
CA HIS A 329 -21.78 -30.57 -15.11
C HIS A 329 -21.56 -30.50 -16.62
N ASP A 330 -21.53 -31.65 -17.28
CA ASP A 330 -21.38 -31.75 -18.74
C ASP A 330 -22.63 -31.17 -19.41
N PRO A 331 -22.53 -30.07 -20.19
CA PRO A 331 -23.69 -29.44 -20.83
C PRO A 331 -24.23 -30.19 -22.06
N LYS A 332 -23.88 -31.47 -22.26
CA LYS A 332 -24.24 -32.24 -23.46
C LYS A 332 -25.11 -33.48 -23.22
N ASP A 333 -25.94 -33.51 -22.17
CA ASP A 333 -27.09 -34.42 -22.17
C ASP A 333 -28.32 -33.76 -22.79
N THR A 334 -28.38 -33.83 -24.12
CA THR A 334 -29.59 -33.51 -24.92
C THR A 334 -30.00 -34.73 -25.74
N ARG A 335 -30.37 -35.83 -25.09
CA ARG A 335 -31.18 -36.91 -25.69
C ARG A 335 -32.04 -37.52 -24.56
N GLY A 336 -33.36 -37.33 -24.48
CA GLY A 336 -34.33 -37.40 -25.55
C GLY A 336 -34.55 -38.85 -25.99
N ASN A 337 -35.32 -39.64 -25.23
CA ASN A 337 -36.42 -40.44 -25.79
C ASN A 337 -37.38 -40.94 -24.68
N PRO A 338 -38.70 -41.03 -24.95
CA PRO A 338 -39.69 -41.60 -24.07
C PRO A 338 -39.88 -43.10 -24.33
N GLU A 339 -40.24 -43.85 -23.29
CA GLU A 339 -41.23 -44.94 -23.25
C GLU A 339 -41.50 -45.33 -21.79
#